data_AF-A0A968CNN6-F1
#
_entry.id   AF-A0A968CNN6-F1
#
_cell.length_a   1.000
_cell.length_b   1.000
_cell.length_c   1.000
_cell.angle_alpha   90.00
_cell.angle_beta   90.00
_cell.angle_gamma   90.00
#
_symmetry.space_group_name_H-M   'P 1'
#
loop_
_entity.id
_entity.type
_entity.pdbx_description
1 polymer ?
#
loop_
_entity_poly.entity_id
_entity_poly.type
_entity_poly.pdbx_seq_one_letter_code
_entity_poly.pdbx_strand_id
1 'polypeptide(L)'
;TTSLVSKDRLIQTFSECSVLDKFGLWLEKTRFAKIVLKKRDSKRFGASINDILVLEYKHRFKESYVWQTLEKFRRIIAEKRDQPYVHLTLTCYRSFEIPQAIEALKRGWNNLRAFFTKRHGKLEYLAVLEPHDDGFPHL
;
A
#
# COMPACT_ATOMS: atom_id res chain seq x y z
N THR A 1 33.16 25.06 3.09
CA THR A 1 32.42 25.50 1.88
C THR A 1 31.00 25.01 1.99
N THR A 2 30.12 25.90 2.44
CA THR A 2 28.69 25.64 2.68
C THR A 2 27.98 25.57 1.33
N SER A 3 27.59 24.36 0.91
CA SER A 3 26.75 24.18 -0.26
C SER A 3 25.34 24.67 0.08
N LEU A 4 24.95 25.79 -0.52
CA LEU A 4 23.60 26.31 -0.55
C LEU A 4 22.71 25.29 -1.25
N VAL A 5 21.97 24.49 -0.46
CA VAL A 5 20.84 23.71 -0.96
C VAL A 5 19.80 24.71 -1.44
N SER A 6 19.74 24.90 -2.76
CA SER A 6 18.80 25.79 -3.42
C SER A 6 17.36 25.43 -3.02
N LYS A 7 16.61 26.44 -2.58
CA LYS A 7 15.21 26.35 -2.14
C LYS A 7 14.21 26.31 -3.31
N ASP A 8 14.67 26.11 -4.55
CA ASP A 8 13.88 26.32 -5.76
C ASP A 8 13.70 25.05 -6.60
N ARG A 9 13.31 23.91 -5.99
CA ARG A 9 12.77 22.78 -6.77
C ARG A 9 11.26 22.90 -6.93
N LEU A 10 10.83 23.92 -7.66
CA LEU A 10 9.47 24.09 -8.18
C LEU A 10 9.40 23.75 -9.68
N ILE A 11 10.15 22.73 -10.11
CA ILE A 11 9.97 22.13 -11.43
C ILE A 11 9.75 20.64 -11.19
N GLN A 12 8.49 20.25 -11.03
CA GLN A 12 8.10 18.85 -11.18
C GLN A 12 8.34 18.49 -12.65
N THR A 13 9.26 17.55 -12.90
CA THR A 13 9.46 17.06 -14.27
C THR A 13 8.16 16.37 -14.74
N PHE A 14 7.80 16.48 -16.02
CA PHE A 14 6.60 15.82 -16.58
C PHE A 14 6.52 14.32 -16.23
N SER A 15 7.70 13.68 -16.13
CA SER A 15 7.85 12.29 -15.69
C SER A 15 7.42 12.06 -14.23
N GLU A 16 7.76 12.96 -13.31
CA GLU A 16 7.37 12.89 -11.88
C GLU A 16 5.87 13.08 -11.70
N CYS A 17 5.27 14.02 -12.44
CA CYS A 17 3.81 14.16 -12.48
C CYS A 17 3.17 12.85 -12.96
N SER A 18 3.69 12.25 -14.05
CA SER A 18 3.10 11.01 -14.58
C SER A 18 3.17 9.82 -13.60
N VAL A 19 4.23 9.71 -12.79
CA VAL A 19 4.38 8.61 -11.81
C VAL A 19 3.51 8.86 -10.59
N LEU A 20 3.42 10.10 -10.12
CA LEU A 20 2.51 10.49 -9.04
C LEU A 20 1.05 10.28 -9.45
N ASP A 21 0.68 10.68 -10.67
CA ASP A 21 -0.66 10.49 -11.23
C ASP A 21 -1.00 9.01 -11.35
N LYS A 22 -0.08 8.19 -11.87
CA LYS A 22 -0.24 6.72 -11.93
C LYS A 22 -0.45 6.12 -10.54
N PHE A 23 0.30 6.57 -9.54
CA PHE A 23 0.15 6.09 -8.17
C PHE A 23 -1.17 6.56 -7.54
N GLY A 24 -1.63 7.79 -7.80
CA GLY A 24 -2.94 8.28 -7.39
C GLY A 24 -4.09 7.49 -8.01
N LEU A 25 -4.02 7.23 -9.31
CA LEU A 25 -4.99 6.37 -10.01
C LEU A 25 -5.02 4.95 -9.44
N TRP A 26 -3.85 4.40 -9.11
CA TRP A 26 -3.76 3.10 -8.44
C TRP A 26 -4.38 3.13 -7.04
N LEU A 27 -4.11 4.16 -6.23
CA LEU A 27 -4.72 4.31 -4.90
C LEU A 27 -6.24 4.40 -4.96
N GLU A 28 -6.80 5.15 -5.91
CA GLU A 28 -8.25 5.22 -6.11
C GLU A 28 -8.82 3.87 -6.57
N LYS A 29 -8.17 3.18 -7.52
CA LYS A 29 -8.59 1.82 -7.92
C LYS A 29 -8.59 0.86 -6.74
N THR A 30 -7.55 0.90 -5.91
CA THR A 30 -7.40 0.06 -4.70
C THR A 30 -8.41 0.42 -3.62
N ARG A 31 -8.77 1.70 -3.48
CA ARG A 31 -9.80 2.19 -2.54
C ARG A 31 -11.17 1.55 -2.80
N PHE A 32 -11.52 1.32 -4.06
CA PHE A 32 -12.79 0.73 -4.47
C PHE A 32 -12.70 -0.77 -4.79
N ALA A 33 -11.55 -1.40 -4.58
CA ALA A 33 -11.38 -2.81 -4.83
C ALA A 33 -12.30 -3.65 -3.92
N LYS A 34 -13.00 -4.61 -4.54
CA LYS A 34 -13.98 -5.46 -3.86
C LYS A 34 -13.26 -6.64 -3.19
N ILE A 35 -13.72 -7.03 -2.01
CA ILE A 35 -13.26 -8.26 -1.36
C ILE A 35 -14.14 -9.39 -1.86
N VAL A 36 -13.53 -10.44 -2.42
CA VAL A 36 -14.23 -11.63 -2.88
C VAL A 36 -13.97 -12.76 -1.88
N LEU A 37 -15.00 -13.13 -1.12
CA LEU A 37 -14.94 -14.21 -0.16
C LEU A 37 -15.63 -15.46 -0.71
N LYS A 38 -15.20 -16.62 -0.25
CA LYS A 38 -15.88 -17.89 -0.51
C LYS A 38 -17.09 -18.02 0.43
N LYS A 39 -18.26 -18.42 -0.07
CA LYS A 39 -19.41 -18.73 0.81
C LYS A 39 -19.15 -20.00 1.63
N ARG A 40 -19.66 -20.02 2.87
CA ARG A 40 -19.40 -21.05 3.90
C ARG A 40 -19.56 -22.49 3.40
N ASP A 41 -20.55 -22.74 2.55
CA ASP A 41 -20.89 -24.10 2.07
C ASP A 41 -20.35 -24.42 0.67
N SER A 42 -19.68 -23.46 0.02
CA SER A 42 -19.06 -23.74 -1.26
C SER A 42 -17.84 -24.65 -1.06
N LYS A 43 -17.60 -25.61 -1.96
CA LYS A 43 -16.40 -26.47 -1.90
C LYS A 43 -15.21 -25.82 -2.61
N ARG A 44 -15.43 -24.87 -3.53
CA ARG A 44 -14.39 -24.22 -4.33
C ARG A 44 -14.54 -22.69 -4.30
N PHE A 45 -13.50 -21.94 -4.63
CA PHE A 45 -13.68 -20.56 -5.06
C PHE A 45 -14.31 -20.65 -6.46
N GLY A 46 -15.65 -20.68 -6.51
CA GLY A 46 -16.35 -20.74 -7.79
C GLY A 46 -16.27 -19.41 -8.52
N ALA A 47 -16.37 -19.45 -9.85
CA ALA A 47 -16.38 -18.25 -10.69
C ALA A 47 -17.76 -17.56 -10.73
N SER A 48 -18.78 -18.14 -10.09
CA SER A 48 -20.16 -17.64 -10.13
C SER A 48 -20.53 -16.86 -8.86
N ILE A 49 -21.43 -15.88 -8.99
CA ILE A 49 -21.99 -15.10 -7.87
C ILE A 49 -22.69 -15.98 -6.80
N ASN A 50 -23.05 -17.21 -7.16
CA ASN A 50 -23.62 -18.17 -6.24
C ASN A 50 -22.58 -18.76 -5.30
N ASP A 51 -21.29 -18.77 -5.68
CA ASP A 51 -20.19 -19.37 -4.92
C ASP A 51 -19.42 -18.36 -4.06
N ILE A 52 -19.47 -17.07 -4.43
CA ILE A 52 -18.69 -16.00 -3.81
C ILE A 52 -19.57 -14.93 -3.17
N LEU A 53 -19.09 -14.37 -2.07
CA LEU A 53 -19.62 -13.18 -1.44
C LEU A 53 -18.71 -12.01 -1.82
N VAL A 54 -19.26 -11.05 -2.56
CA VAL A 54 -18.55 -9.83 -2.94
C VAL A 54 -18.90 -8.73 -1.96
N LEU A 55 -17.94 -8.31 -1.14
CA LEU A 55 -18.09 -7.21 -0.22
C LEU A 55 -17.48 -5.95 -0.84
N GLU A 56 -18.31 -4.93 -1.00
CA GLU A 56 -17.82 -3.60 -1.32
C GLU A 56 -17.12 -3.03 -0.10
N TYR A 57 -15.81 -2.86 -0.16
CA TYR A 57 -15.04 -2.25 0.92
C TYR A 57 -15.09 -0.72 0.79
N LYS A 58 -16.32 -0.18 0.71
CA LYS A 58 -16.59 1.25 0.66
C LYS A 58 -15.86 1.88 1.85
N HIS A 59 -14.93 2.79 1.56
CA HIS A 59 -14.10 3.50 2.55
C HIS A 59 -12.90 2.72 3.13
N ARG A 60 -12.27 1.80 2.37
CA ARG A 60 -10.98 1.17 2.74
C ARG A 60 -9.97 2.16 3.32
N PHE A 61 -9.85 3.29 2.63
CA PHE A 61 -9.01 4.41 3.01
C PHE A 61 -9.88 5.62 3.32
N LYS A 62 -9.60 6.24 4.47
CA LYS A 62 -10.05 7.61 4.71
C LYS A 62 -9.37 8.52 3.69
N GLU A 63 -10.03 9.60 3.29
CA GLU A 63 -9.42 10.59 2.38
C GLU A 63 -8.11 11.14 2.93
N SER A 64 -8.04 11.34 4.24
CA SER A 64 -6.79 11.73 4.92
C SER A 64 -5.66 10.73 4.73
N TYR A 65 -5.94 9.42 4.68
CA TYR A 65 -4.93 8.40 4.40
C TYR A 65 -4.41 8.51 2.96
N VAL A 66 -5.31 8.67 1.98
CA VAL A 66 -4.95 8.83 0.56
C VAL A 66 -4.04 10.04 0.40
N TRP A 67 -4.46 11.20 0.93
CA TRP A 67 -3.68 12.43 0.86
C TRP A 67 -2.31 12.31 1.53
N GLN A 68 -2.25 11.76 2.75
CA GLN A 68 -0.97 11.57 3.46
C GLN A 68 -0.03 10.60 2.70
N THR A 69 -0.58 9.56 2.09
CA THR A 69 0.20 8.58 1.34
C THR A 69 0.75 9.18 0.05
N LEU A 70 -0.07 9.94 -0.68
CA LEU A 70 0.36 10.67 -1.87
C LEU A 70 1.44 11.70 -1.55
N GLU A 71 1.26 12.49 -0.51
CA GLU A 71 2.23 13.51 -0.11
C GLU A 71 3.56 12.87 0.32
N LYS A 72 3.50 11.75 1.06
CA LYS A 72 4.69 10.97 1.41
C LYS A 72 5.40 10.43 0.17
N PHE A 73 4.65 9.86 -0.78
CA PHE A 73 5.21 9.35 -2.02
C PHE A 73 5.85 10.46 -2.85
N ARG A 74 5.18 11.61 -2.98
CA ARG A 74 5.69 12.81 -3.67
C ARG A 74 7.06 13.23 -3.12
N ARG A 75 7.24 13.23 -1.80
CA ARG A 75 8.53 13.55 -1.18
C ARG A 75 9.60 12.50 -1.52
N ILE A 76 9.26 11.21 -1.40
CA ILE A 76 10.19 10.11 -1.67
C ILE A 76 10.67 10.15 -3.13
N ILE A 77 9.77 10.34 -4.10
CA ILE A 77 10.17 10.38 -5.51
C ILE A 77 11.04 11.60 -5.82
N ALA A 78 10.74 12.77 -5.26
CA ALA A 78 11.49 14.00 -5.52
C ALA A 78 12.96 13.90 -5.05
N GLU A 79 13.21 13.10 -4.01
CA GLU A 79 14.53 12.93 -3.41
C GLU A 79 15.26 11.66 -3.88
N LYS A 80 14.52 10.58 -4.20
CA LYS A 80 15.07 9.22 -4.32
C LYS A 80 14.66 8.47 -5.58
N ARG A 81 14.05 9.14 -6.57
CA ARG A 81 13.61 8.53 -7.84
C ARG A 81 14.65 7.60 -8.49
N ASP A 82 15.90 8.05 -8.56
CA ASP A 82 16.96 7.33 -9.29
C ASP A 82 17.73 6.34 -8.39
N GLN A 83 17.30 6.16 -7.14
CA GLN A 83 17.92 5.21 -6.22
C GLN A 83 17.26 3.83 -6.32
N PRO A 84 18.03 2.74 -6.19
CA PRO A 84 17.44 1.41 -6.11
C PRO A 84 16.53 1.31 -4.88
N TYR A 85 15.38 0.65 -5.03
CA TYR A 85 14.45 0.39 -3.94
C TYR A 85 14.28 -1.12 -3.73
N VAL A 86 13.96 -1.49 -2.49
CA VAL A 86 13.59 -2.85 -2.13
C VAL A 86 12.09 -2.90 -1.97
N HIS A 87 11.42 -3.73 -2.76
CA HIS A 87 10.00 -4.01 -2.59
C HIS A 87 9.82 -5.19 -1.63
N LEU A 88 9.04 -4.98 -0.57
CA LEU A 88 8.68 -6.00 0.40
C LEU A 88 7.16 -6.11 0.43
N THR A 89 6.66 -7.33 0.33
CA THR A 89 5.23 -7.63 0.47
C THR A 89 5.02 -8.52 1.68
N LEU A 90 4.16 -8.09 2.60
CA LEU A 90 3.73 -8.91 3.72
C LEU A 90 2.38 -9.53 3.38
N THR A 91 2.33 -10.85 3.36
CA THR A 91 1.13 -11.63 3.08
C THR A 91 0.72 -12.44 4.29
N CYS A 92 -0.58 -12.44 4.58
CA CYS A 92 -1.16 -13.22 5.67
C CYS A 92 -2.05 -14.33 5.10
N TYR A 93 -1.43 -15.46 4.71
CA TYR A 93 -2.14 -16.55 4.05
C TYR A 93 -3.14 -17.25 4.97
N ARG A 94 -4.43 -16.89 4.88
CA ARG A 94 -5.63 -17.61 5.40
C ARG A 94 -5.60 -18.10 6.86
N SER A 95 -4.57 -17.78 7.62
CA SER A 95 -4.42 -18.13 9.04
C SER A 95 -5.29 -17.25 9.94
N PHE A 96 -5.85 -16.18 9.39
CA PHE A 96 -6.66 -15.20 10.11
C PHE A 96 -7.86 -14.78 9.27
N GLU A 97 -8.98 -14.55 9.93
CA GLU A 97 -10.14 -13.88 9.32
C GLU A 97 -9.85 -12.38 9.10
N ILE A 98 -10.68 -11.73 8.31
CA ILE A 98 -10.70 -10.26 8.21
C ILE A 98 -11.62 -9.77 9.34
N PRO A 99 -11.20 -8.86 10.25
CA PRO A 99 -10.07 -7.92 10.15
C PRO A 99 -8.75 -8.37 10.81
N GLN A 100 -8.69 -9.53 11.45
CA GLN A 100 -7.52 -10.00 12.20
C GLN A 100 -6.27 -10.12 11.33
N ALA A 101 -6.43 -10.50 10.05
CA ALA A 101 -5.35 -10.52 9.05
C ALA A 101 -4.70 -9.14 8.86
N ILE A 102 -5.50 -8.06 8.81
CA ILE A 102 -4.99 -6.69 8.68
C ILE A 102 -4.17 -6.30 9.92
N GLU A 103 -4.66 -6.65 11.12
CA GLU A 103 -3.94 -6.36 12.36
C GLU A 103 -2.65 -7.19 12.50
N ALA A 104 -2.66 -8.45 12.02
CA ALA A 104 -1.46 -9.26 11.92
C ALA A 104 -0.41 -8.62 11.00
N LEU A 105 -0.82 -8.16 9.81
CA LEU A 105 0.06 -7.45 8.87
C LEU A 105 0.64 -6.16 9.46
N LYS A 106 -0.19 -5.32 10.10
CA LYS A 106 0.26 -4.10 10.75
C LYS A 106 1.29 -4.39 11.85
N ARG A 107 1.05 -5.42 12.67
CA ARG A 107 2.02 -5.84 13.72
C ARG A 107 3.31 -6.35 13.10
N GLY A 108 3.23 -7.21 12.09
CA GLY A 108 4.39 -7.70 11.34
C GLY A 108 5.23 -6.55 10.76
N TRP A 109 4.57 -5.60 10.10
CA TRP A 109 5.20 -4.40 9.58
C TRP A 109 5.86 -3.54 10.65
N ASN A 110 5.17 -3.29 11.77
CA ASN A 110 5.72 -2.50 12.87
C ASN A 110 6.98 -3.16 13.47
N ASN A 111 6.96 -4.48 13.63
CA ASN A 111 8.12 -5.24 14.10
C ASN A 111 9.28 -5.17 13.12
N LEU A 112 9.01 -5.36 11.83
CA LEU A 112 10.00 -5.27 10.76
C LEU A 112 10.63 -3.87 10.70
N ARG A 113 9.80 -2.83 10.73
CA ARG A 113 10.23 -1.42 10.77
C ARG A 113 11.08 -1.13 12.00
N ALA A 114 10.68 -1.61 13.17
CA ALA A 114 11.44 -1.42 14.40
C ALA A 114 12.81 -2.11 14.32
N PHE A 115 12.85 -3.34 13.80
CA PHE A 115 14.09 -4.08 13.57
C PHE A 115 15.03 -3.33 12.62
N PHE A 116 14.54 -2.89 11.46
CA PHE A 116 15.35 -2.12 10.51
C PHE A 116 15.82 -0.79 11.11
N THR A 117 14.95 -0.09 11.84
CA THR A 117 15.29 1.17 12.49
C THR A 117 16.42 0.99 13.51
N LYS A 118 16.38 -0.08 14.30
CA LYS A 118 17.42 -0.40 15.28
C LYS A 118 18.76 -0.72 14.62
N ARG A 119 18.75 -1.40 13.47
CA ARG A 119 19.98 -1.90 12.81
C ARG A 119 20.60 -0.91 11.83
N HIS A 120 19.79 -0.11 11.14
CA HIS A 120 20.21 0.74 10.02
C HIS A 120 19.79 2.22 10.19
N GLY A 121 19.15 2.57 11.30
CA GLY A 121 18.56 3.91 11.49
C GLY A 121 17.23 4.07 10.77
N LYS A 122 16.66 5.29 10.83
CA LYS A 122 15.36 5.56 10.19
C LYS A 122 15.45 5.40 8.67
N LEU A 123 14.75 4.40 8.15
CA LEU A 123 14.60 4.20 6.71
C LEU A 123 13.36 4.94 6.20
N GLU A 124 13.48 5.57 5.04
CA GLU A 124 12.30 6.05 4.32
C GLU A 124 11.65 4.89 3.57
N TYR A 125 10.33 4.82 3.68
CA TYR A 125 9.54 3.76 3.07
C TYR A 125 8.17 4.31 2.68
N LEU A 126 7.52 3.67 1.73
CA LEU A 126 6.09 3.74 1.51
C LEU A 126 5.50 2.37 1.80
N ALA A 127 4.38 2.31 2.52
CA ALA A 127 3.69 1.05 2.83
C ALA A 127 2.19 1.29 2.63
N VAL A 128 1.55 0.42 1.85
CA VAL A 128 0.14 0.56 1.47
C VAL A 128 -0.56 -0.78 1.55
N LEU A 129 -1.76 -0.79 2.11
CA LEU A 129 -2.56 -2.00 2.19
C LEU A 129 -3.26 -2.28 0.85
N GLU A 130 -2.96 -3.39 0.19
CA GLU A 130 -3.61 -3.78 -1.07
C GLU A 130 -4.42 -5.08 -0.90
N PRO A 131 -5.49 -5.31 -1.67
CA PRO A 131 -6.10 -6.63 -1.76
C PRO A 131 -5.33 -7.47 -2.75
N HIS A 132 -5.03 -8.71 -2.38
CA HIS A 132 -4.61 -9.74 -3.32
C HIS A 132 -5.80 -10.18 -4.19
N ASP A 133 -5.53 -10.92 -5.27
CA ASP A 133 -6.54 -11.41 -6.21
C ASP A 133 -7.62 -12.28 -5.54
N ASP A 134 -7.28 -12.94 -4.43
CA ASP A 134 -8.21 -13.75 -3.64
C ASP A 134 -8.92 -12.97 -2.52
N GLY A 135 -8.79 -11.63 -2.51
CA GLY A 135 -9.47 -10.72 -1.59
C GLY A 135 -8.80 -10.54 -0.23
N PHE A 136 -7.73 -11.30 0.08
CA PHE A 136 -7.01 -11.18 1.34
C PHE A 136 -6.10 -9.94 1.34
N PRO A 137 -5.91 -9.29 2.51
CA PRO A 137 -5.07 -8.11 2.60
C PRO A 137 -3.58 -8.47 2.48
N HIS A 138 -2.86 -7.65 1.72
CA HIS A 138 -1.41 -7.53 1.65
C HIS A 138 -0.99 -6.14 2.15
N LEU A 139 0.25 -6.03 2.61
CA LEU A 139 0.86 -4.76 3.01
C LEU A 139 2.24 -4.57 2.38
#